data_AF-A0A661R1N0-F1
#
_entry.id   AF-A0A661R1N0-F1
#
_cell.length_a   1.000
_cell.length_b   1.000
_cell.length_c   1.000
_cell.angle_alpha   90.00
_cell.angle_beta   90.00
_cell.angle_gamma   90.00
#
_symmetry.space_group_name_H-M   'P 1'
#
loop_
_entity.id
_entity.type
_entity.pdbx_description
1 polymer ?
#
loop_
_entity_poly.entity_id
_entity_poly.type
_entity_poly.pdbx_seq_one_letter_code
_entity_poly.pdbx_strand_id
1 'polypeptide(L)'
;MIQQPGTSGLIFNEPLLWDKSRNGRCAISLPKSDVERDLLDENLTGDSPDLPQLSELDVVRHYTRLSQWNFGVDSGMYPLGSCTMKYNPKTNEVQASRQGFASAHPLSGDEFSQGALKLMYNLEQSLCRITGFPAVTLQPAAGAHGELTGMLIIHAYFAKKGKQRSKIIIPDTAHGTNPA
;
A
#
# COMPACT_ATOMS: atom_id res chain seq x y z
N MET A 1 27.10 -12.57 27.24
CA MET A 1 25.70 -12.85 27.64
C MET A 1 25.49 -14.34 27.51
N ILE A 2 25.05 -14.99 28.58
CA ILE A 2 24.86 -16.45 28.63
C ILE A 2 23.56 -16.76 27.88
N GLN A 3 23.64 -17.50 26.76
CA GLN A 3 22.45 -18.03 26.09
C GLN A 3 21.83 -19.10 27.00
N GLN A 4 20.63 -18.86 27.52
CA GLN A 4 19.85 -19.86 28.22
C GLN A 4 18.88 -20.55 27.24
N PRO A 5 18.56 -21.83 27.42
CA PRO A 5 17.50 -22.48 26.66
C PRO A 5 16.19 -21.69 26.82
N GLY A 6 15.62 -21.20 25.72
CA GLY A 6 14.40 -20.37 25.72
C GLY A 6 14.61 -18.86 25.61
N THR A 7 15.85 -18.34 25.63
CA THR A 7 16.11 -16.89 25.45
C THR A 7 16.31 -16.44 24.00
N SER A 8 16.35 -17.38 23.05
CA SER A 8 16.36 -17.08 21.61
C SER A 8 15.17 -17.75 20.94
N GLY A 9 14.33 -16.98 20.27
CA GLY A 9 13.27 -17.52 19.41
C GLY A 9 13.87 -18.43 18.32
N LEU A 10 13.10 -19.41 17.87
CA LEU A 10 13.50 -20.27 16.75
C LEU A 10 13.56 -19.42 15.48
N ILE A 11 14.76 -19.01 15.06
CA ILE A 11 14.97 -18.42 13.73
C ILE A 11 14.95 -19.57 12.73
N PHE A 12 13.79 -19.85 12.16
CA PHE A 12 13.66 -20.84 11.10
C PHE A 12 14.21 -20.28 9.80
N ASN A 13 15.15 -20.97 9.15
CA ASN A 13 15.51 -20.72 7.76
C ASN A 13 14.30 -21.06 6.86
N GLU A 14 13.71 -20.07 6.21
CA GLU A 14 12.54 -20.23 5.35
C GLU A 14 13.00 -20.21 3.87
N PRO A 15 12.76 -21.29 3.10
CA PRO A 15 13.12 -21.34 1.68
C PRO A 15 12.16 -20.50 0.84
N LEU A 16 12.52 -20.29 -0.44
CA LEU A 16 11.64 -19.60 -1.37
C LEU A 16 10.33 -20.39 -1.57
N LEU A 17 9.24 -19.68 -1.91
CA LEU A 17 7.95 -20.32 -2.17
C LEU A 17 8.03 -21.40 -3.26
N TRP A 18 8.84 -21.17 -4.29
CA TRP A 18 9.04 -22.11 -5.41
C TRP A 18 9.69 -23.43 -4.95
N ASP A 19 10.61 -23.41 -3.99
CA ASP A 19 11.24 -24.63 -3.47
C ASP A 19 10.24 -25.51 -2.69
N LYS A 20 9.20 -24.88 -2.13
CA LYS A 20 8.11 -25.54 -1.41
C LYS A 20 6.98 -26.00 -2.32
N SER A 21 6.96 -25.52 -3.57
CA SER A 21 5.92 -25.83 -4.57
C SER A 21 5.84 -27.33 -4.84
N ARG A 22 4.62 -27.86 -4.96
CA ARG A 22 4.37 -29.23 -5.41
C ARG A 22 3.17 -29.25 -6.36
N ASN A 23 3.35 -29.88 -7.52
CA ASN A 23 2.31 -30.00 -8.54
C ASN A 23 1.00 -30.56 -7.95
N GLY A 24 -0.11 -29.94 -8.33
CA GLY A 24 -1.47 -30.28 -7.91
C GLY A 24 -1.92 -29.65 -6.60
N ARG A 25 -1.07 -28.89 -5.87
CA ARG A 25 -1.49 -28.22 -4.62
C ARG A 25 -2.23 -26.91 -4.91
N CYS A 26 -3.32 -26.69 -4.18
CA CYS A 26 -4.07 -25.45 -4.20
C CYS A 26 -4.29 -24.95 -2.77
N ALA A 27 -4.04 -23.67 -2.53
CA ALA A 27 -4.13 -23.07 -1.20
C ALA A 27 -5.55 -22.62 -0.86
N ILE A 28 -6.43 -22.50 -1.85
CA ILE A 28 -7.78 -21.98 -1.69
C ILE A 28 -8.80 -22.91 -2.33
N SER A 29 -9.95 -23.04 -1.69
CA SER A 29 -11.14 -23.61 -2.31
C SER A 29 -11.99 -22.47 -2.85
N LEU A 30 -12.00 -22.29 -4.17
CA LEU A 30 -12.93 -21.35 -4.80
C LEU A 30 -14.37 -21.89 -4.69
N PRO A 31 -15.38 -21.00 -4.58
CA PRO A 31 -16.77 -21.43 -4.65
C PRO A 31 -17.03 -22.17 -5.97
N LYS A 32 -17.95 -23.14 -5.95
CA LYS A 32 -18.35 -23.83 -7.18
C LYS A 32 -18.93 -22.81 -8.15
N SER A 33 -18.41 -22.79 -9.37
CA SER A 33 -18.98 -21.97 -10.44
C SER A 33 -20.42 -22.42 -10.68
N ASP A 34 -21.32 -21.44 -10.69
CA ASP A 34 -22.75 -21.55 -10.94
C ASP A 34 -23.11 -21.21 -12.40
N VAL A 35 -22.10 -21.00 -13.24
CA VAL A 35 -22.23 -20.67 -14.66
C VAL A 35 -21.53 -21.72 -15.53
N GLU A 36 -22.02 -21.88 -16.76
CA GLU A 36 -21.39 -22.77 -17.73
C GLU A 36 -20.00 -22.24 -18.11
N ARG A 37 -19.03 -23.16 -18.25
CA ARG A 37 -17.68 -22.80 -18.70
C ARG A 37 -17.68 -22.65 -20.21
N ASP A 38 -17.15 -21.52 -20.67
CA ASP A 38 -16.87 -21.30 -22.09
C ASP A 38 -15.37 -21.50 -22.36
N LEU A 39 -15.04 -21.86 -23.60
CA LEU A 39 -13.64 -21.99 -24.04
C LEU A 39 -13.11 -20.61 -24.41
N LEU A 40 -11.90 -20.31 -23.93
CA LEU A 40 -11.18 -19.12 -24.37
C LEU A 40 -10.68 -19.34 -25.80
N ASP A 41 -10.70 -18.28 -26.63
CA ASP A 41 -10.08 -18.29 -27.95
C ASP A 41 -8.59 -18.64 -27.82
N GLU A 42 -8.16 -19.69 -28.51
CA GLU A 42 -6.78 -20.18 -28.45
C GLU A 42 -5.75 -19.08 -28.80
N ASN A 43 -6.12 -18.14 -29.68
CA ASN A 43 -5.27 -17.01 -30.07
C ASN A 43 -5.07 -15.98 -28.94
N LEU A 44 -5.88 -16.05 -27.89
CA LEU A 44 -5.81 -15.20 -26.69
C LEU A 44 -5.26 -15.96 -25.48
N THR A 45 -4.94 -17.25 -25.63
CA THR A 45 -4.37 -18.08 -24.57
C THR A 45 -2.86 -18.27 -24.73
N GLY A 46 -2.18 -18.56 -23.64
CA GLY A 46 -0.75 -18.84 -23.61
C GLY A 46 -0.38 -19.66 -22.37
N ASP A 47 0.92 -19.86 -22.17
CA ASP A 47 1.42 -20.60 -21.01
C ASP A 47 0.99 -19.95 -19.70
N SER A 48 0.67 -20.79 -18.71
CA SER A 48 0.34 -20.31 -17.37
C SER A 48 1.57 -19.65 -16.74
N PRO A 49 1.39 -18.57 -15.96
CA PRO A 49 2.48 -17.96 -15.22
C PRO A 49 3.08 -18.96 -14.22
N ASP A 50 4.39 -18.88 -14.02
CA ASP A 50 5.12 -19.74 -13.06
C ASP A 50 4.82 -19.33 -11.62
N LEU A 51 3.66 -19.76 -11.13
CA LEU A 51 3.19 -19.56 -9.76
C LEU A 51 3.39 -20.83 -8.92
N PRO A 52 3.82 -20.71 -7.66
CA PRO A 52 4.03 -21.86 -6.78
C PRO A 52 2.68 -22.50 -6.40
N GLN A 53 2.65 -23.84 -6.42
CA GLN A 53 1.50 -24.65 -6.04
C GLN A 53 1.67 -25.12 -4.59
N LEU A 54 0.88 -24.54 -3.68
CA LEU A 54 1.06 -24.65 -2.23
C LEU A 54 -0.26 -24.97 -1.54
N SER A 55 -0.21 -25.57 -0.36
CA SER A 55 -1.38 -25.68 0.52
C SER A 55 -1.56 -24.40 1.34
N GLU A 56 -2.76 -24.16 1.88
CA GLU A 56 -3.02 -23.01 2.76
C GLU A 56 -2.03 -22.96 3.93
N LEU A 57 -1.74 -24.12 4.53
CA LEU A 57 -0.81 -24.24 5.65
C LEU A 57 0.63 -23.91 5.25
N ASP A 58 1.04 -24.24 4.02
CA ASP A 58 2.38 -23.87 3.51
C ASP A 58 2.51 -22.35 3.41
N VAL A 59 1.46 -21.67 2.93
CA VAL A 59 1.39 -20.20 2.78
C VAL A 59 1.38 -19.52 4.15
N VAL A 60 0.50 -19.95 5.07
CA VAL A 60 0.41 -19.38 6.42
C VAL A 60 1.74 -19.52 7.16
N ARG A 61 2.36 -20.71 7.12
CA ARG A 61 3.67 -20.94 7.76
C ARG A 61 4.77 -20.09 7.14
N HIS A 62 4.77 -19.94 5.82
CA HIS A 62 5.78 -19.16 5.12
C HIS A 62 5.77 -17.70 5.57
N TYR A 63 4.64 -17.01 5.45
CA TYR A 63 4.55 -15.59 5.81
C TYR A 63 4.67 -15.35 7.32
N THR A 64 4.23 -16.28 8.17
CA THR A 64 4.43 -16.21 9.63
C THR A 64 5.91 -16.32 10.03
N ARG A 65 6.71 -17.07 9.27
CA ARG A 65 8.17 -17.16 9.52
C ARG A 65 8.90 -15.95 8.98
N LEU A 66 8.56 -15.50 7.77
CA LEU A 66 9.12 -14.27 7.21
C LEU A 66 8.81 -13.05 8.08
N SER A 67 7.64 -12.98 8.71
CA SER A 67 7.32 -11.87 9.62
C SER A 67 8.23 -11.84 10.86
N GLN A 68 8.72 -13.00 11.32
CA GLN A 68 9.67 -13.09 12.45
C GLN A 68 11.08 -12.63 12.07
N TRP A 69 11.40 -12.55 10.78
CA TRP A 69 12.66 -12.00 10.29
C TRP A 69 12.64 -10.49 10.16
N ASN A 70 11.46 -9.87 10.24
CA ASN A 70 11.30 -8.43 10.11
C ASN A 70 11.31 -7.75 11.47
N PHE A 71 12.09 -6.68 11.57
CA PHE A 71 11.99 -5.73 12.67
C PHE A 71 11.12 -4.54 12.23
N GLY A 72 10.22 -4.09 13.10
CA GLY A 72 9.33 -2.96 12.82
C GLY A 72 9.02 -2.18 14.09
N VAL A 73 8.20 -1.13 13.96
CA VAL A 73 7.80 -0.24 15.08
C VAL A 73 7.09 -1.01 16.20
N ASP A 74 6.36 -2.08 15.86
CA ASP A 74 5.70 -2.94 16.85
C ASP A 74 6.70 -3.80 17.65
N SER A 75 7.88 -4.07 17.09
CA SER A 75 8.91 -4.91 17.70
C SER A 75 9.84 -4.12 18.63
N GLY A 76 9.99 -2.81 18.41
CA GLY A 76 10.78 -1.93 19.25
C GLY A 76 11.04 -0.55 18.64
N MET A 77 11.89 0.24 19.28
CA MET A 77 12.22 1.60 18.80
C MET A 77 12.93 1.55 17.44
N TYR A 78 12.44 2.35 16.49
CA TYR A 78 12.90 2.36 15.09
C TYR A 78 13.27 3.79 14.64
N PRO A 79 14.43 4.35 15.03
CA PRO A 79 14.74 5.77 14.90
C PRO A 79 15.28 6.16 13.51
N LEU A 80 14.45 6.01 12.47
CA LEU A 80 14.79 6.51 11.14
C LEU A 80 14.46 8.00 11.00
N GLY A 81 15.50 8.81 10.75
CA GLY A 81 15.35 10.22 10.42
C GLY A 81 14.49 10.43 9.18
N SER A 82 13.70 11.52 9.15
CA SER A 82 12.74 11.87 8.08
C SER A 82 11.53 10.91 7.92
N CYS A 83 11.59 9.66 8.39
CA CYS A 83 10.53 8.67 8.19
C CYS A 83 9.38 8.76 9.19
N THR A 84 9.56 9.44 10.33
CA THR A 84 8.52 9.58 11.39
C THR A 84 7.93 8.23 11.81
N MET A 85 8.79 7.31 12.25
CA MET A 85 8.42 5.94 12.67
C MET A 85 7.66 5.93 14.02
N LYS A 86 6.46 6.50 14.02
CA LYS A 86 5.55 6.58 15.19
C LYS A 86 4.73 5.29 15.32
N TYR A 87 4.14 5.10 16.50
CA TYR A 87 3.15 4.05 16.72
C TYR A 87 2.00 4.14 15.71
N ASN A 88 1.59 2.99 15.17
CA ASN A 88 0.40 2.82 14.34
C ASN A 88 -0.75 2.25 15.19
N PRO A 89 -1.72 3.07 15.64
CA PRO A 89 -2.84 2.62 16.47
C PRO A 89 -3.61 1.48 15.81
N LYS A 90 -3.77 0.35 16.52
CA LYS A 90 -4.46 -0.84 15.97
C LYS A 90 -5.93 -0.61 15.66
N THR A 91 -6.55 0.41 16.28
CA THR A 91 -7.90 0.85 15.91
C THR A 91 -7.99 1.30 14.45
N ASN A 92 -6.90 1.83 13.85
CA ASN A 92 -6.91 2.28 12.47
C ASN A 92 -7.14 1.13 11.49
N GLU A 93 -6.53 -0.03 11.73
CA GLU A 93 -6.76 -1.26 10.94
C GLU A 93 -8.23 -1.71 11.04
N VAL A 94 -8.81 -1.63 12.24
CA VAL A 94 -10.23 -1.96 12.48
C VAL A 94 -11.16 -0.98 11.75
N GLN A 95 -10.83 0.31 11.71
CA GLN A 95 -11.65 1.29 10.98
C GLN A 95 -11.54 1.13 9.47
N ALA A 96 -10.32 0.90 8.96
CA ALA A 96 -10.07 0.72 7.53
C ALA A 96 -10.71 -0.55 6.97
N SER A 97 -10.73 -1.63 7.77
CA SER A 97 -11.34 -2.93 7.38
C SER A 97 -12.86 -2.98 7.45
N ARG A 98 -13.53 -1.88 7.86
CA ARG A 98 -15.00 -1.82 7.83
C ARG A 98 -15.49 -2.07 6.41
N GLN A 99 -16.47 -2.97 6.26
CA GLN A 99 -17.01 -3.39 4.96
C GLN A 99 -17.40 -2.21 4.05
N GLY A 100 -18.02 -1.17 4.61
CA GLY A 100 -18.40 0.02 3.84
C GLY A 100 -17.24 0.83 3.26
N PHE A 101 -16.00 0.61 3.71
CA PHE A 101 -14.79 1.19 3.14
C PHE A 101 -13.98 0.16 2.35
N ALA A 102 -13.71 -1.01 2.94
CA ALA A 102 -12.88 -2.05 2.32
C ALA A 102 -13.51 -2.65 1.05
N SER A 103 -14.83 -2.61 0.93
CA SER A 103 -15.57 -3.11 -0.23
C SER A 103 -16.19 -2.00 -1.08
N ALA A 104 -15.83 -0.73 -0.85
CA ALA A 104 -16.35 0.38 -1.63
C ALA A 104 -15.79 0.37 -3.05
N HIS A 105 -16.67 0.45 -4.05
CA HIS A 105 -16.25 0.62 -5.44
C HIS A 105 -16.17 2.13 -5.76
N PRO A 106 -15.05 2.63 -6.33
CA PRO A 106 -14.86 4.07 -6.54
C PRO A 106 -15.86 4.70 -7.51
N LEU A 107 -16.51 3.89 -8.36
CA LEU A 107 -17.54 4.34 -9.31
C LEU A 107 -18.96 3.96 -8.89
N SER A 108 -19.20 3.66 -7.61
CA SER A 108 -20.56 3.35 -7.13
C SER A 108 -21.54 4.51 -7.25
N GLY A 109 -21.07 5.74 -7.44
CA GLY A 109 -21.89 6.95 -7.43
C GLY A 109 -21.91 7.63 -6.06
N ASP A 110 -22.16 8.94 -6.06
CA ASP A 110 -22.05 9.77 -4.86
C ASP A 110 -23.12 9.44 -3.83
N GLU A 111 -24.35 9.12 -4.27
CA GLU A 111 -25.46 8.78 -3.39
C GLU A 111 -25.17 7.52 -2.55
N PHE A 112 -24.35 6.59 -3.07
CA PHE A 112 -23.95 5.37 -2.39
C PHE A 112 -22.65 5.51 -1.57
N SER A 113 -21.98 6.67 -1.68
CA SER A 113 -20.62 6.87 -1.14
C SER A 113 -20.54 7.97 -0.08
N GLN A 114 -21.68 8.49 0.40
CA GLN A 114 -21.74 9.65 1.32
C GLN A 114 -20.90 9.49 2.59
N GLY A 115 -20.78 8.28 3.13
CA GLY A 115 -19.93 8.02 4.30
C GLY A 115 -18.44 8.26 4.03
N ALA A 116 -17.95 7.78 2.88
CA ALA A 116 -16.58 7.99 2.42
C ALA A 116 -16.32 9.46 2.04
N LEU A 117 -17.25 10.08 1.31
CA LEU A 117 -17.16 11.48 0.92
C LEU A 117 -17.11 12.42 2.14
N LYS A 118 -17.93 12.15 3.17
CA LYS A 118 -17.89 12.89 4.44
C LYS A 118 -16.55 12.73 5.15
N LEU A 119 -15.97 11.52 5.16
CA LEU A 119 -14.66 11.28 5.75
C LEU A 119 -13.55 12.07 5.02
N MET A 120 -13.55 12.02 3.68
CA MET A 120 -12.61 12.75 2.84
C MET A 120 -12.72 14.26 3.07
N TYR A 121 -13.93 14.81 3.05
CA TYR A 121 -14.17 16.23 3.31
C TYR A 121 -13.66 16.65 4.70
N ASN A 122 -14.00 15.91 5.75
CA ASN A 122 -13.54 16.24 7.10
C ASN A 122 -12.01 16.19 7.24
N LEU A 123 -11.36 15.24 6.56
CA LEU A 123 -9.91 15.15 6.52
C LEU A 123 -9.30 16.36 5.79
N GLU A 124 -9.85 16.72 4.63
CA GLU A 124 -9.44 17.90 3.87
C GLU A 124 -9.52 19.17 4.74
N GLN A 125 -10.65 19.40 5.40
CA GLN A 125 -10.84 20.58 6.25
C GLN A 125 -9.87 20.61 7.44
N SER A 126 -9.60 19.44 8.04
CA SER A 126 -8.63 19.32 9.12
C SER A 126 -7.21 19.65 8.65
N LEU A 127 -6.80 19.17 7.48
CA LEU A 127 -5.50 19.46 6.89
C LEU A 127 -5.37 20.94 6.48
N CYS A 128 -6.43 21.54 5.91
CA CYS A 128 -6.47 22.97 5.61
C CYS A 128 -6.25 23.79 6.89
N ARG A 129 -6.91 23.43 7.99
CA ARG A 129 -6.73 24.12 9.28
C ARG A 129 -5.34 23.97 9.88
N ILE A 130 -4.71 22.80 9.75
CA ILE A 130 -3.36 22.54 10.25
C ILE A 130 -2.31 23.30 9.44
N THR A 131 -2.48 23.35 8.12
CA THR A 131 -1.47 23.90 7.18
C THR A 131 -1.67 25.37 6.83
N GLY A 132 -2.88 25.90 7.04
CA GLY A 132 -3.25 27.26 6.64
C GLY A 132 -3.55 27.42 5.14
N PHE A 133 -3.63 26.32 4.38
CA PHE A 133 -4.00 26.38 2.96
C PHE A 133 -5.52 26.54 2.78
N PRO A 134 -5.96 27.20 1.68
CA PRO A 134 -7.38 27.36 1.39
C PRO A 134 -8.06 26.08 0.91
N ALA A 135 -7.29 25.10 0.41
CA ALA A 135 -7.78 23.81 -0.07
C ALA A 135 -6.66 22.77 -0.04
N VAL A 136 -7.03 21.49 0.05
CA VAL A 136 -6.10 20.33 0.01
C VAL A 136 -6.70 19.26 -0.92
N THR A 137 -5.84 18.56 -1.67
CA THR A 137 -6.25 17.36 -2.42
C THR A 137 -5.81 16.10 -1.70
N LEU A 138 -6.65 15.07 -1.72
CA LEU A 138 -6.38 13.73 -1.16
C LEU A 138 -6.01 12.70 -2.24
N GLN A 139 -5.86 13.13 -3.49
CA GLN A 139 -5.59 12.24 -4.64
C GLN A 139 -4.16 11.68 -4.71
N PRO A 140 -3.09 12.43 -4.37
CA PRO A 140 -1.72 11.90 -4.47
C PRO A 140 -1.46 10.76 -3.49
N ALA A 141 -0.96 9.63 -4.00
CA ALA A 141 -0.78 8.40 -3.22
C ALA A 141 0.48 8.39 -2.32
N ALA A 142 1.39 9.35 -2.47
CA ALA A 142 2.64 9.44 -1.71
C ALA A 142 3.19 10.88 -1.73
N GLY A 143 4.18 11.16 -0.88
CA GLY A 143 4.84 12.48 -0.79
C GLY A 143 5.40 12.98 -2.12
N ALA A 144 6.22 12.17 -2.80
CA ALA A 144 6.79 12.51 -4.12
C ALA A 144 5.72 12.75 -5.21
N HIS A 145 4.61 12.02 -5.15
CA HIS A 145 3.46 12.25 -6.04
C HIS A 145 2.77 13.59 -5.71
N GLY A 146 2.71 13.96 -4.43
CA GLY A 146 2.28 15.29 -3.98
C GLY A 146 3.21 16.41 -4.47
N GLU A 147 4.52 16.21 -4.44
CA GLU A 147 5.52 17.14 -4.98
C GLU A 147 5.27 17.39 -6.48
N LEU A 148 5.15 16.32 -7.28
CA LEU A 148 4.81 16.42 -8.70
C LEU A 148 3.47 17.14 -8.93
N THR A 149 2.45 16.82 -8.14
CA THR A 149 1.14 17.47 -8.23
C THR A 149 1.25 18.97 -7.99
N GLY A 150 1.96 19.38 -6.94
CA GLY A 150 2.22 20.79 -6.65
C GLY A 150 2.99 21.49 -7.77
N MET A 151 4.00 20.82 -8.33
CA MET A 151 4.78 21.34 -9.47
C MET A 151 3.91 21.57 -10.71
N LEU A 152 3.02 20.63 -11.02
CA LEU A 152 2.08 20.75 -12.15
C LEU A 152 1.05 21.86 -11.92
N ILE A 153 0.58 22.06 -10.67
CA ILE A 153 -0.29 23.18 -10.32
C ILE A 153 0.42 24.52 -10.54
N ILE A 154 1.67 24.65 -10.08
CA ILE A 154 2.49 25.86 -10.28
C ILE A 154 2.73 26.11 -11.77
N HIS A 155 3.04 25.06 -12.53
CA HIS A 155 3.23 25.14 -13.98
C HIS A 155 1.95 25.64 -14.68
N ALA A 156 0.80 25.02 -14.41
CA ALA A 156 -0.49 25.39 -14.98
C ALA A 156 -0.88 26.84 -14.63
N TYR A 157 -0.58 27.28 -13.41
CA TYR A 157 -0.80 28.66 -12.97
C TYR A 157 -0.02 29.67 -13.82
N PHE A 158 1.27 29.42 -14.08
CA PHE A 158 2.08 30.33 -14.91
C PHE A 158 1.69 30.25 -16.39
N ALA A 159 1.40 29.05 -16.90
CA ALA A 159 0.91 28.85 -18.27
C ALA A 159 -0.37 29.64 -18.53
N LYS A 160 -1.33 29.62 -17.60
CA LYS A 160 -2.58 30.42 -17.67
C LYS A 160 -2.32 31.93 -17.76
N LYS A 161 -1.18 32.40 -17.24
CA LYS A 161 -0.77 33.81 -17.29
C LYS A 161 0.12 34.14 -18.50
N GLY A 162 0.29 33.20 -19.44
CA GLY A 162 1.19 33.36 -20.58
C GLY A 162 2.67 33.45 -20.18
N LYS A 163 3.05 32.93 -19.01
CA LYS A 163 4.43 32.97 -18.51
C LYS A 163 5.04 31.58 -18.56
N GLN A 164 6.22 31.48 -19.17
CA GLN A 164 7.02 30.26 -19.11
C GLN A 164 8.06 30.38 -18.00
N ARG A 165 7.87 29.63 -16.91
CA ARG A 165 8.84 29.52 -15.80
C ARG A 165 9.37 28.10 -15.76
N SER A 166 10.67 27.92 -16.01
CA SER A 166 11.31 26.61 -16.16
C SER A 166 12.40 26.32 -15.12
N LYS A 167 12.68 27.28 -14.22
CA LYS A 167 13.73 27.14 -13.20
C LYS A 167 13.11 26.95 -11.83
N ILE A 168 13.52 25.89 -11.14
CA ILE A 168 13.16 25.58 -9.76
C ILE A 168 14.45 25.62 -8.93
N ILE A 169 14.38 26.24 -7.75
CA ILE A 169 15.52 26.35 -6.84
C ILE A 169 15.33 25.28 -5.77
N ILE A 170 16.32 24.39 -5.63
CA ILE A 170 16.29 23.27 -4.70
C ILE A 170 17.58 23.35 -3.87
N PRO A 171 17.50 23.37 -2.52
CA PRO A 171 18.67 23.26 -1.66
C PRO A 171 19.41 21.92 -1.87
N ASP A 172 20.73 21.92 -1.72
CA ASP A 172 21.56 20.71 -1.77
C ASP A 172 21.22 19.66 -0.70
N THR A 173 20.61 20.10 0.40
CA THR A 173 20.12 19.27 1.52
C THR A 173 18.69 18.75 1.34
N ALA A 174 18.04 19.06 0.22
CA ALA A 174 16.68 18.58 -0.04
C ALA A 174 16.63 17.05 -0.19
N HIS A 175 15.45 16.48 0.05
CA HIS A 175 15.24 15.06 -0.18
C HIS A 175 15.38 14.74 -1.68
N GLY A 176 15.85 13.53 -2.01
CA GLY A 176 16.16 13.14 -3.39
C GLY A 176 14.93 13.08 -4.32
N THR A 177 13.72 13.09 -3.77
CA THR A 177 12.47 13.15 -4.56
C THR A 177 12.22 14.54 -5.13
N ASN A 178 12.75 15.60 -4.51
CA ASN A 178 12.54 16.97 -4.96
C ASN A 178 13.16 17.26 -6.35
N PRO A 179 14.40 16.85 -6.67
CA PRO A 179 15.00 17.06 -8.00
C PRO A 179 14.70 15.98 -9.04
N ALA A 180 14.10 14.84 -8.64
CA ALA A 180 13.85 13.70 -9.53
C ALA A 180 12.71 13.99 -10.53
#